data_AF-M3ISI2-F1
#
_entry.id   AF-M3ISI2-F1
#
_cell.length_a   1.000
_cell.length_b   1.000
_cell.length_c   1.000
_cell.angle_alpha   90.00
_cell.angle_beta   90.00
_cell.angle_gamma   90.00
#
_symmetry.space_group_name_H-M   'P 1'
#
loop_
_entity.id
_entity.type
_entity.pdbx_description
1 polymer ?
#
loop_
_entity_poly.entity_id
_entity_poly.type
_entity_poly.pdbx_seq_one_letter_code
_entity_poly.pdbx_strand_id
1 'polypeptide(L)'
;MGELLKGDLSYTSAVLLCMGIDRADGTMVLDRKKNLQIQWPQKNNMSLYEAILSVMKDFASFIKTDFYFPLPTWSWPIRNNVSVHPLGGCILGNSKTNSVTSADFKTFGQVFSYQGLYVADGSLSPTAIGANPSMTIAALSEKVAEGITGIKPTANL
;
A
#
# COMPACT_ATOMS: atom_id res chain seq x y z
N MET A 1 -2.96 -1.97 -35.64
CA MET A 1 -3.07 -2.99 -34.57
C MET A 1 -2.27 -4.26 -34.88
N GLY A 2 -2.38 -4.83 -36.09
CA GLY A 2 -1.72 -6.10 -36.43
C GLY A 2 -0.19 -6.08 -36.54
N GLU A 3 0.45 -4.92 -36.80
CA GLU A 3 1.91 -4.78 -36.76
C GLU A 3 2.46 -4.60 -35.34
N LEU A 4 1.73 -3.94 -34.45
CA LEU A 4 2.13 -3.71 -33.05
C LEU A 4 2.25 -5.02 -32.25
N LEU A 5 1.57 -6.08 -32.70
CA LEU A 5 1.53 -7.40 -32.08
C LEU A 5 2.37 -8.45 -32.85
N LYS A 6 3.08 -8.05 -33.92
CA LYS A 6 3.97 -8.94 -34.66
C LYS A 6 5.36 -8.89 -34.04
N GLY A 7 5.83 -10.04 -33.56
CA GLY A 7 7.09 -10.19 -32.85
C GLY A 7 6.86 -10.60 -31.39
N ASP A 8 7.93 -10.98 -30.71
CA ASP A 8 7.86 -11.40 -29.33
C ASP A 8 7.72 -10.18 -28.43
N LEU A 9 6.46 -9.78 -28.16
CA LEU A 9 6.06 -8.65 -27.33
C LEU A 9 6.80 -8.62 -25.98
N SER A 10 7.21 -9.78 -25.46
CA SER A 10 7.97 -9.88 -24.22
C SER A 10 9.36 -9.24 -24.30
N TYR A 11 9.96 -9.14 -25.48
CA TYR A 11 11.30 -8.56 -25.68
C TYR A 11 11.29 -7.06 -26.01
N THR A 12 10.14 -6.51 -26.40
CA THR A 12 10.01 -5.10 -26.83
C THR A 12 9.02 -4.29 -25.99
N SER A 13 8.43 -4.89 -24.95
CA SER A 13 7.56 -4.20 -24.00
C SER A 13 8.23 -4.00 -22.65
N ALA A 14 7.89 -2.89 -22.01
CA ALA A 14 8.23 -2.61 -20.62
C ALA A 14 6.95 -2.42 -19.82
N VAL A 15 6.78 -3.20 -18.75
CA VAL A 15 5.69 -3.03 -17.79
C VAL A 15 6.24 -2.30 -16.57
N LEU A 16 5.68 -1.12 -16.30
CA LEU A 16 6.10 -0.28 -15.20
C LEU A 16 5.02 -0.28 -14.12
N LEU A 17 5.42 -0.68 -12.91
CA LEU A 17 4.60 -0.52 -11.72
C LEU A 17 5.15 0.66 -10.92
N CYS A 18 4.39 1.75 -10.88
CA CYS A 18 4.76 2.94 -10.12
C CYS A 18 3.98 2.99 -8.81
N MET A 19 4.68 3.31 -7.73
CA MET A 19 4.11 3.51 -6.41
C MET A 19 4.71 4.76 -5.78
N GLY A 20 4.03 5.30 -4.77
CA GLY A 20 4.54 6.42 -4.00
C GLY A 20 3.79 6.58 -2.69
N ILE A 21 4.03 7.69 -2.01
CA ILE A 21 3.42 8.00 -0.72
C ILE A 21 2.11 8.72 -0.98
N ASP A 22 0.99 8.03 -0.74
CA ASP A 22 -0.34 8.62 -0.78
C ASP A 22 -0.69 9.30 0.55
N ARG A 23 -1.89 9.86 0.64
CA ARG A 23 -2.39 10.59 1.80
C ARG A 23 -2.88 9.70 2.94
N ALA A 24 -2.99 8.39 2.71
CA ALA A 24 -3.49 7.41 3.68
C ALA A 24 -4.84 7.79 4.31
N ASP A 25 -5.71 8.47 3.56
CA ASP A 25 -6.98 9.03 4.03
C ASP A 25 -8.20 8.21 3.59
N GLY A 26 -7.98 6.96 3.15
CA GLY A 26 -9.02 5.97 2.92
C GLY A 26 -9.63 5.45 4.22
N THR A 27 -10.90 5.05 4.16
CA THR A 27 -11.59 4.43 5.31
C THR A 27 -12.18 3.08 4.94
N MET A 28 -12.25 2.18 5.92
CA MET A 28 -12.91 0.88 5.79
C MET A 28 -14.18 0.88 6.63
N VAL A 29 -15.30 0.50 6.02
CA VAL A 29 -16.60 0.43 6.70
C VAL A 29 -17.30 -0.89 6.41
N LEU A 30 -18.07 -1.38 7.37
CA LEU A 30 -18.99 -2.48 7.11
C LEU A 30 -20.31 -1.91 6.58
N ASP A 31 -20.77 -2.43 5.44
CA ASP A 31 -22.11 -2.10 4.94
C ASP A 31 -23.22 -2.74 5.81
N ARG A 32 -24.50 -2.47 5.49
CA ARG A 32 -25.64 -3.04 6.23
C ARG A 32 -25.69 -4.57 6.21
N LYS A 33 -25.05 -5.20 5.22
CA LYS A 33 -24.96 -6.65 5.07
C LYS A 33 -23.67 -7.21 5.70
N LYS A 34 -22.89 -6.38 6.41
CA LYS A 34 -21.61 -6.70 7.04
C LYS A 34 -20.49 -7.03 6.05
N ASN A 35 -20.57 -6.56 4.80
CA ASN A 35 -19.43 -6.65 3.89
C ASN A 35 -18.46 -5.50 4.15
N LEU A 36 -17.16 -5.78 4.10
CA LEU A 36 -16.13 -4.76 4.17
C LEU A 36 -16.09 -3.94 2.87
N GLN A 37 -16.21 -2.64 3.00
CA GLN A 37 -16.13 -1.67 1.93
C GLN A 37 -14.97 -0.73 2.16
N ILE A 38 -14.19 -0.45 1.12
CA ILE A 38 -13.12 0.54 1.15
C ILE A 38 -13.64 1.82 0.49
N GLN A 39 -13.69 2.91 1.25
CA GLN A 39 -13.97 4.24 0.75
C GLN A 39 -12.64 4.96 0.52
N TRP A 40 -12.18 4.98 -0.73
CA TRP A 40 -10.92 5.62 -1.10
C TRP A 40 -11.15 6.98 -1.76
N PRO A 41 -10.72 8.11 -1.16
CA PRO A 41 -10.89 9.43 -1.73
C PRO A 41 -9.82 9.70 -2.80
N GLN A 42 -9.94 9.06 -3.97
CA GLN A 42 -8.95 9.13 -5.06
C GLN A 42 -8.55 10.57 -5.42
N LYS A 43 -9.51 11.51 -5.42
CA LYS A 43 -9.26 12.92 -5.74
C LYS A 43 -8.21 13.59 -4.86
N ASN A 44 -8.12 13.17 -3.60
CA ASN A 44 -7.16 13.76 -2.66
C ASN A 44 -5.71 13.40 -3.04
N ASN A 45 -5.52 12.31 -3.78
CA ASN A 45 -4.22 11.76 -4.17
C ASN A 45 -3.82 12.12 -5.62
N MET A 46 -4.53 13.04 -6.27
CA MET A 46 -4.28 13.39 -7.69
C MET A 46 -2.88 13.90 -7.94
N SER A 47 -2.28 14.67 -7.03
CA SER A 47 -0.90 15.16 -7.19
C SER A 47 0.12 14.02 -7.30
N LEU A 48 -0.04 12.95 -6.52
CA LEU A 48 0.79 11.74 -6.62
C LEU A 48 0.59 11.06 -7.98
N TYR A 49 -0.67 10.91 -8.40
CA TYR A 49 -0.98 10.23 -9.65
C TYR A 49 -0.50 11.01 -10.88
N GLU A 50 -0.62 12.33 -10.86
CA GLU A 50 -0.09 13.22 -11.89
C GLU A 50 1.43 13.16 -11.95
N ALA A 51 2.11 13.13 -10.81
CA ALA A 51 3.57 12.96 -10.75
C ALA A 51 4.02 11.62 -11.35
N ILE A 52 3.33 10.52 -10.99
CA ILE A 52 3.58 9.19 -11.58
C ILE A 52 3.41 9.23 -13.11
N LEU A 53 2.30 9.79 -13.59
CA LEU A 53 2.03 9.90 -15.02
C LEU A 53 3.04 10.78 -15.75
N SER A 54 3.54 11.83 -15.11
CA SER A 54 4.60 12.68 -15.67
C SER A 54 5.90 11.90 -15.85
N VAL A 55 6.36 11.19 -14.80
CA VAL A 55 7.59 10.38 -14.87
C VAL A 55 7.48 9.29 -15.92
N MET A 56 6.31 8.64 -16.04
CA MET A 56 6.09 7.62 -17.08
C MET A 56 6.17 8.21 -18.50
N LYS A 57 5.66 9.43 -18.73
CA LYS A 57 5.78 10.13 -20.01
C LYS A 57 7.22 10.53 -20.32
N ASP A 58 7.96 10.98 -19.32
CA ASP A 58 9.37 11.32 -19.46
C ASP A 58 10.19 10.08 -19.81
N PHE A 59 9.92 8.96 -19.13
CA PHE A 59 10.56 7.67 -19.44
C PHE A 59 10.23 7.18 -20.85
N ALA A 60 8.95 7.22 -21.25
CA ALA A 60 8.50 6.86 -22.60
C ALA A 60 9.22 7.68 -23.69
N SER A 61 9.38 8.99 -23.44
CA SER A 61 10.11 9.90 -24.34
C SER A 61 11.60 9.57 -24.40
N PHE A 62 12.21 9.26 -23.24
CA PHE A 62 13.62 8.90 -23.14
C PHE A 62 13.95 7.63 -23.92
N ILE A 63 13.14 6.58 -23.80
CA ILE A 63 13.34 5.32 -24.52
C ILE A 63 12.85 5.34 -25.98
N LYS A 64 12.22 6.44 -26.41
CA LYS A 64 11.62 6.61 -27.75
C LYS A 64 10.63 5.49 -28.10
N THR A 65 9.72 5.18 -27.18
CA THR A 65 8.69 4.15 -27.43
C THR A 65 7.72 4.58 -28.52
N ASP A 66 7.28 3.63 -29.35
CA ASP A 66 6.24 3.87 -30.35
C ASP A 66 4.83 3.99 -29.72
N PHE A 67 4.62 3.36 -28.56
CA PHE A 67 3.32 3.31 -27.92
C PHE A 67 3.42 3.27 -26.39
N TYR A 68 2.73 4.22 -25.74
CA TYR A 68 2.59 4.29 -24.29
C TYR A 68 1.12 4.47 -23.93
N PHE A 69 0.65 3.69 -22.96
CA PHE A 69 -0.68 3.88 -22.38
C PHE A 69 -0.66 3.52 -20.89
N PRO A 70 -1.30 4.32 -20.02
CA PRO A 70 -1.51 3.94 -18.62
C PRO A 70 -2.57 2.84 -18.51
N LEU A 71 -2.64 2.19 -17.35
CA LEU A 71 -3.62 1.13 -17.10
C LEU A 71 -5.07 1.59 -17.42
N PRO A 72 -5.87 0.78 -18.13
CA PRO A 72 -7.24 1.15 -18.52
C PRO A 72 -8.16 1.49 -17.34
N THR A 73 -7.82 1.00 -16.13
CA THR A 73 -8.57 1.25 -14.90
C THR A 73 -8.54 2.72 -14.46
N TRP A 74 -7.58 3.51 -14.96
CA TRP A 74 -7.52 4.97 -14.77
C TRP A 74 -8.61 5.71 -15.56
N SER A 75 -9.00 5.17 -16.72
CA SER A 75 -9.95 5.79 -17.63
C SER A 75 -11.41 5.44 -17.26
N TRP A 76 -12.33 6.25 -17.78
CA TRP A 76 -13.75 5.92 -17.75
C TRP A 76 -14.00 4.58 -18.47
N PRO A 77 -14.83 3.66 -17.96
CA PRO A 77 -15.79 3.82 -16.84
C PRO A 77 -15.28 3.36 -15.47
N ILE A 78 -14.09 2.77 -15.37
CA ILE A 78 -13.65 2.07 -14.14
C ILE A 78 -13.14 3.05 -13.08
N ARG A 79 -12.33 4.05 -13.49
CA ARG A 79 -11.75 5.12 -12.64
C ARG A 79 -11.28 4.67 -11.23
N ASN A 80 -10.79 3.45 -11.10
CA ASN A 80 -10.32 2.91 -9.83
C ASN A 80 -8.83 2.64 -9.91
N ASN A 81 -8.10 3.13 -8.91
CA ASN A 81 -6.71 2.75 -8.75
C ASN A 81 -6.62 1.34 -8.21
N VAL A 82 -5.67 0.59 -8.75
CA VAL A 82 -5.31 -0.73 -8.26
C VAL A 82 -4.07 -0.56 -7.42
N SER A 83 -4.14 -1.00 -6.16
CA SER A 83 -2.96 -1.17 -5.32
C SER A 83 -2.80 -2.65 -5.01
N VAL A 84 -1.57 -3.13 -5.11
CA VAL A 84 -1.15 -4.47 -4.66
C VAL A 84 -0.55 -4.42 -3.25
N HIS A 85 -0.41 -3.24 -2.67
CA HIS A 85 0.17 -2.99 -1.35
C HIS A 85 -0.85 -2.29 -0.43
N PRO A 86 -1.97 -2.94 -0.07
CA PRO A 86 -2.90 -2.38 0.90
C PRO A 86 -2.22 -2.29 2.27
N LEU A 87 -2.24 -1.09 2.86
CA LEU A 87 -1.62 -0.79 4.15
C LEU A 87 -2.61 0.01 4.99
N GLY A 88 -2.54 -0.18 6.31
CA GLY A 88 -3.37 0.53 7.28
C GLY A 88 -4.71 -0.15 7.61
N GLY A 89 -5.50 0.51 8.45
CA GLY A 89 -6.74 0.00 9.02
C GLY A 89 -6.69 -0.22 10.52
N CYS A 90 -5.65 -0.90 11.01
CA CYS A 90 -5.39 -1.09 12.44
C CYS A 90 -4.11 -0.37 12.87
N ILE A 91 -3.99 0.89 12.46
CA ILE A 91 -2.73 1.63 12.47
C ILE A 91 -2.14 1.74 13.88
N LEU A 92 -0.81 1.74 13.93
CA LEU A 92 -0.02 2.04 15.12
C LEU A 92 -0.14 3.51 15.50
N GLY A 93 -0.22 3.79 16.80
CA GLY A 93 -0.10 5.13 17.32
C GLY A 93 0.02 5.17 18.84
N ASN A 94 0.14 6.39 19.38
CA ASN A 94 0.40 6.61 20.80
C ASN A 94 -0.88 6.73 21.64
N SER A 95 -2.07 6.67 21.02
CA SER A 95 -3.34 6.85 21.69
C SER A 95 -4.50 6.19 20.95
N LYS A 96 -5.44 5.63 21.71
CA LYS A 96 -6.71 5.08 21.20
C LYS A 96 -7.59 6.09 20.47
N THR A 97 -7.29 7.39 20.57
CA THR A 97 -8.07 8.46 19.92
C THR A 97 -7.81 8.57 18.42
N ASN A 98 -6.65 8.14 17.95
CA ASN A 98 -6.23 8.29 16.55
C ASN A 98 -5.60 7.01 15.96
N SER A 99 -5.60 5.92 16.71
CA SER A 99 -5.01 4.65 16.29
C SER A 99 -5.72 3.47 16.94
N VAL A 100 -5.63 2.31 16.32
CA VAL A 100 -6.24 1.07 16.83
C VAL A 100 -5.27 0.31 17.72
N THR A 101 -3.99 0.35 17.36
CA THR A 101 -2.93 -0.40 18.02
C THR A 101 -1.87 0.52 18.62
N SER A 102 -1.26 0.08 19.71
CA SER A 102 -0.24 0.85 20.41
C SER A 102 1.11 0.79 19.70
N ALA A 103 1.77 1.94 19.58
CA ALA A 103 3.17 2.07 19.14
C ALA A 103 4.16 2.07 20.32
N ASP A 104 3.69 1.98 21.56
CA ASP A 104 4.56 1.84 22.72
C ASP A 104 5.28 0.49 22.69
N PHE A 105 6.59 0.50 22.97
CA PHE A 105 7.44 -0.68 22.86
C PHE A 105 6.96 -1.89 23.67
N LYS A 106 6.37 -1.68 24.86
CA LYS A 106 5.89 -2.78 25.72
C LYS A 106 4.56 -3.36 25.26
N THR A 107 3.82 -2.62 24.44
CA THR A 107 2.48 -2.98 23.97
C THR A 107 2.40 -2.89 22.44
N PHE A 108 3.53 -3.02 21.75
CA PHE A 108 3.61 -2.74 20.33
C PHE A 108 2.65 -3.65 19.54
N GLY A 109 1.77 -3.06 18.73
CA GLY A 109 0.72 -3.78 17.99
C GLY A 109 -0.46 -4.27 18.83
N GLN A 110 -0.48 -4.03 20.14
CA GLN A 110 -1.61 -4.39 21.00
C GLN A 110 -2.79 -3.46 20.73
N VAL A 111 -3.98 -4.02 20.57
CA VAL A 111 -5.21 -3.24 20.37
C VAL A 111 -5.54 -2.49 21.66
N PHE A 112 -5.74 -1.18 21.57
CA PHE A 112 -6.10 -0.38 22.74
C PHE A 112 -7.37 -0.91 23.41
N SER A 113 -7.38 -0.87 24.75
CA SER A 113 -8.48 -1.36 25.58
C SER A 113 -8.68 -2.88 25.60
N TYR A 114 -7.79 -3.66 24.97
CA TYR A 114 -7.78 -5.12 25.06
C TYR A 114 -6.42 -5.62 25.54
N GLN A 115 -6.43 -6.52 26.53
CA GLN A 115 -5.23 -7.23 26.96
C GLN A 115 -5.12 -8.53 26.15
N GLY A 116 -3.94 -8.79 25.57
CA GLY A 116 -3.67 -10.03 24.85
C GLY A 116 -4.16 -10.08 23.40
N LEU A 117 -4.71 -8.99 22.86
CA LEU A 117 -5.15 -8.89 21.47
C LEU A 117 -4.16 -8.03 20.67
N TYR A 118 -3.55 -8.61 19.63
CA TYR A 118 -2.51 -7.96 18.83
C TYR A 118 -2.82 -8.06 17.34
N VAL A 119 -2.30 -7.09 16.60
CA VAL A 119 -2.23 -7.11 15.13
C VAL A 119 -0.76 -7.15 14.75
N ALA A 120 -0.40 -7.93 13.72
CA ALA A 120 0.98 -8.16 13.32
C ALA A 120 1.12 -8.27 11.78
N ASP A 121 0.41 -7.42 11.04
CA ASP A 121 0.42 -7.40 9.57
C ASP A 121 0.52 -5.96 9.01
N GLY A 122 0.33 -5.80 7.70
CA GLY A 122 0.40 -4.50 7.02
C GLY A 122 -0.64 -3.47 7.47
N SER A 123 -1.69 -3.88 8.19
CA SER A 123 -2.68 -2.95 8.72
C SER A 123 -2.14 -2.06 9.85
N LEU A 124 -0.99 -2.42 10.43
CA LEU A 124 -0.26 -1.59 11.41
C LEU A 124 0.33 -0.31 10.80
N SER A 125 0.60 -0.29 9.49
CA SER A 125 1.26 0.86 8.85
C SER A 125 0.32 2.08 8.82
N PRO A 126 0.71 3.22 9.39
CA PRO A 126 -0.14 4.42 9.42
C PRO A 126 -0.20 5.16 8.07
N THR A 127 0.71 4.86 7.15
CA THR A 127 0.77 5.47 5.82
C THR A 127 1.43 4.55 4.79
N ALA A 128 1.40 4.94 3.52
CA ALA A 128 2.15 4.30 2.46
C ALA A 128 3.67 4.40 2.71
N ILE A 129 4.38 3.28 2.55
CA ILE A 129 5.83 3.19 2.78
C ILE A 129 6.63 3.78 1.61
N GLY A 130 6.04 3.87 0.42
CA GLY A 130 6.71 4.32 -0.80
C GLY A 130 7.64 3.28 -1.43
N ALA A 131 7.67 2.06 -0.89
CA ALA A 131 8.44 0.92 -1.40
C ALA A 131 7.66 -0.39 -1.17
N ASN A 132 8.22 -1.50 -1.63
CA ASN A 132 7.64 -2.83 -1.43
C ASN A 132 7.54 -3.14 0.09
N PRO A 133 6.33 -3.41 0.63
CA PRO A 133 6.11 -3.36 2.07
C PRO A 133 6.50 -4.63 2.81
N SER A 134 6.81 -5.74 2.12
CA SER A 134 6.96 -7.07 2.74
C SER A 134 7.97 -7.08 3.89
N MET A 135 9.16 -6.49 3.70
CA MET A 135 10.19 -6.42 4.74
C MET A 135 9.81 -5.49 5.88
N THR A 136 9.08 -4.40 5.62
CA THR A 136 8.57 -3.53 6.67
C THR A 136 7.51 -4.24 7.50
N ILE A 137 6.60 -4.98 6.86
CA ILE A 137 5.59 -5.79 7.54
C ILE A 137 6.29 -6.82 8.43
N ALA A 138 7.25 -7.57 7.90
CA ALA A 138 8.02 -8.54 8.68
C ALA A 138 8.70 -7.87 9.90
N ALA A 139 9.37 -6.73 9.70
CA ALA A 139 10.01 -6.00 10.79
C ALA A 139 9.02 -5.48 11.86
N LEU A 140 7.80 -5.08 11.45
CA LEU A 140 6.74 -4.71 12.39
C LEU A 140 6.22 -5.93 13.15
N SER A 141 5.98 -7.05 12.47
CA SER A 141 5.56 -8.31 13.10
C SER A 141 6.58 -8.80 14.12
N GLU A 142 7.88 -8.70 13.84
CA GLU A 142 8.96 -9.00 14.78
C GLU A 142 8.89 -8.13 16.04
N LYS A 143 8.62 -6.83 15.90
CA LYS A 143 8.43 -5.93 17.06
C LYS A 143 7.21 -6.30 17.89
N VAL A 144 6.13 -6.77 17.26
CA VAL A 144 4.95 -7.26 17.98
C VAL A 144 5.32 -8.52 18.76
N ALA A 145 6.05 -9.46 18.14
CA ALA A 145 6.52 -10.67 18.82
C ALA A 145 7.44 -10.34 20.00
N GLU A 146 8.35 -9.37 19.86
CA GLU A 146 9.17 -8.85 20.96
C GLU A 146 8.32 -8.28 22.08
N GLY A 147 7.31 -7.45 21.76
CA GLY A 147 6.40 -6.89 22.76
C GLY A 147 5.59 -7.95 23.52
N ILE A 148 5.23 -9.05 22.85
CA ILE A 148 4.50 -10.18 23.46
C ILE A 148 5.41 -11.04 24.34
N THR A 149 6.61 -11.37 23.85
CA THR A 149 7.49 -12.37 24.46
C THR A 149 8.55 -11.78 25.40
N GLY A 150 8.86 -10.50 25.25
CA GLY A 150 10.03 -9.86 25.85
C GLY A 150 11.36 -10.28 25.23
N ILE A 151 11.35 -11.08 24.15
CA ILE A 151 12.56 -11.60 23.50
C ILE A 151 12.88 -10.74 22.29
N LYS A 152 14.11 -10.21 22.25
CA LYS A 152 14.60 -9.44 21.10
C LYS A 152 14.74 -10.31 19.86
N PRO A 153 14.30 -9.84 18.67
CA PRO A 153 14.54 -10.53 17.41
C PRO A 153 16.03 -10.69 17.17
N THR A 154 16.45 -11.85 16.66
CA THR A 154 17.85 -12.11 16.29
C THR A 154 17.90 -12.62 14.86
N ALA A 155 19.07 -12.56 14.21
CA ALA A 155 19.22 -13.09 12.85
C ALA A 155 19.08 -14.63 12.75
N ASN A 156 18.99 -15.34 13.89
CA ASN A 156 18.97 -16.80 13.98
C ASN A 156 17.62 -17.36 14.43
N LEU A 157 16.60 -16.52 14.59
CA LEU A 157 15.24 -16.88 14.95
C LEU A 157 14.30 -16.34 13.89
#